data_AF-A0A7K4TUB1-F1
#
_entry.id   AF-A0A7K4TUB1-F1
#
_cell.length_a   1.000
_cell.length_b   1.000
_cell.length_c   1.000
_cell.angle_alpha   90.00
_cell.angle_beta   90.00
_cell.angle_gamma   90.00
#
_symmetry.space_group_name_H-M   'P 1'
#
loop_
_entity.id
_entity.type
_entity.pdbx_description
1 polymer ?
#
loop_
_entity_poly.entity_id
_entity_poly.type
_entity_poly.pdbx_seq_one_letter_code
_entity_poly.pdbx_strand_id
1 'polypeptide(L)'
;GSPEEQPRQEGGSPPGAPPGGAAEPPRAQGPAREEDFYCVKWISWKGQRTPVVTQSENGPCPLLAIINILLLQWKVKLPPQKEVITAEELMAHLGNCILATQPRDTSEGLQLNFQQNISDSMTVLPKLSTGLDVNVRFTGVSDFEYTPECIVFDLLNIPLYHGWLVDPQNPEQVQAVGKLSYNQLVEKIITCKQASDSSLVGEGLVAEQFLESTASQLTFHGLCELTARAREGELGVFFRNNHFSTMIKHKGHLYLLVTDQGFLQEEGVVWESLHSVDGDSCFCDTDFHLSHAPGKEGATAAPPDHRGQQRQVDQDFMVAMSLQQDPLHIPSVLSDLELARQLQQEEYQQHHPHPQPAPSQLLPAQVGGRVAGERRQRQRPDLDCTLL
;
A
#
# COMPACT_ATOMS: atom_id res chain seq x y z
N GLY A 1 -38.13 -9.70 78.73
CA GLY A 1 -37.20 -9.53 77.61
C GLY A 1 -37.79 -10.29 76.45
N SER A 2 -38.54 -9.60 75.62
CA SER A 2 -39.33 -10.16 74.53
C SER A 2 -38.69 -9.74 73.20
N PRO A 3 -38.66 -10.62 72.18
CA PRO A 3 -38.26 -10.24 70.82
C PRO A 3 -39.48 -9.69 70.05
N GLU A 4 -39.31 -8.56 69.36
CA GLU A 4 -40.34 -7.97 68.50
C GLU A 4 -40.09 -8.29 67.03
N GLU A 5 -41.05 -9.01 66.44
CA GLU A 5 -41.39 -9.03 65.02
C GLU A 5 -41.89 -7.64 64.57
N GLN A 6 -41.60 -7.25 63.32
CA GLN A 6 -42.41 -6.24 62.62
C GLN A 6 -42.72 -6.63 61.16
N PRO A 7 -43.90 -6.23 60.64
CA PRO A 7 -44.49 -6.75 59.40
C PRO A 7 -44.51 -5.73 58.25
N ARG A 8 -44.93 -6.21 57.07
CA ARG A 8 -45.30 -5.41 55.88
C ARG A 8 -46.75 -4.91 55.99
N GLN A 9 -47.04 -3.66 55.59
CA GLN A 9 -47.99 -3.29 54.51
C GLN A 9 -48.31 -1.77 54.41
N GLU A 10 -48.44 -1.35 53.14
CA GLU A 10 -49.38 -0.38 52.51
C GLU A 10 -49.40 1.13 52.82
N GLY A 11 -49.30 1.92 51.73
CA GLY A 11 -50.36 2.86 51.31
C GLY A 11 -50.13 4.36 51.56
N GLY A 12 -49.95 5.14 50.48
CA GLY A 12 -50.16 6.60 50.50
C GLY A 12 -49.55 7.40 49.34
N SER A 13 -50.39 7.86 48.40
CA SER A 13 -50.16 9.09 47.58
C SER A 13 -50.88 10.28 48.27
N PRO A 14 -50.87 11.57 47.82
CA PRO A 14 -50.23 12.30 46.69
C PRO A 14 -49.60 13.65 47.20
N PRO A 15 -49.54 14.85 46.53
CA PRO A 15 -49.72 15.28 45.12
C PRO A 15 -48.65 16.27 44.53
N GLY A 16 -48.60 16.36 43.18
CA GLY A 16 -48.58 17.60 42.36
C GLY A 16 -47.34 18.53 42.29
N ALA A 17 -46.65 18.53 41.14
CA ALA A 17 -45.83 19.65 40.61
C ALA A 17 -45.72 19.58 39.05
N PRO A 18 -45.45 20.69 38.33
CA PRO A 18 -46.03 21.03 37.02
C PRO A 18 -45.24 20.55 35.78
N PRO A 19 -45.81 20.66 34.55
CA PRO A 19 -45.25 20.10 33.32
C PRO A 19 -44.36 21.09 32.55
N GLY A 20 -43.43 20.55 31.75
CA GLY A 20 -42.93 21.25 30.56
C GLY A 20 -41.45 21.59 30.57
N GLY A 21 -40.63 20.66 30.09
CA GLY A 21 -39.26 20.91 29.61
C GLY A 21 -38.96 19.85 28.56
N ALA A 22 -38.89 20.27 27.29
CA ALA A 22 -38.74 19.40 26.13
C ALA A 22 -37.52 18.47 26.27
N ALA A 23 -37.73 17.17 26.05
CA ALA A 23 -36.65 16.21 25.87
C ALA A 23 -35.91 16.55 24.58
N GLU A 24 -34.62 16.91 24.70
CA GLU A 24 -33.72 16.92 23.55
C GLU A 24 -33.71 15.54 22.89
N PRO A 25 -33.75 15.45 21.55
CA PRO A 25 -33.59 14.17 20.89
C PRO A 25 -32.20 13.62 21.24
N PRO A 26 -32.05 12.29 21.41
CA PRO A 26 -30.74 11.69 21.63
C PRO A 26 -29.84 12.12 20.48
N ARG A 27 -28.75 12.83 20.81
CA ARG A 27 -27.70 13.18 19.87
C ARG A 27 -27.38 11.91 19.10
N ALA A 28 -27.56 11.99 17.78
CA ALA A 28 -27.14 10.95 16.87
C ALA A 28 -25.72 10.56 17.27
N GLN A 29 -25.57 9.30 17.69
CA GLN A 29 -24.26 8.69 17.82
C GLN A 29 -23.51 9.04 16.54
N GLY A 30 -22.32 9.64 16.69
CA GLY A 30 -21.42 9.86 15.56
C GLY A 30 -21.30 8.55 14.77
N PRO A 31 -20.96 8.62 13.46
CA PRO A 31 -20.92 7.43 12.62
C PRO A 31 -20.18 6.34 13.39
N ALA A 32 -20.89 5.23 13.65
CA ALA A 32 -20.28 4.03 14.20
C ALA A 32 -19.03 3.78 13.36
N ARG A 33 -17.88 3.59 14.01
CA ARG A 33 -16.65 3.20 13.31
C ARG A 33 -17.07 2.07 12.37
N GLU A 34 -16.95 2.28 11.06
CA GLU A 34 -17.10 1.18 10.11
C GLU A 34 -16.11 0.12 10.58
N GLU A 35 -16.61 -1.01 11.05
CA GLU A 35 -15.75 -2.08 11.53
C GLU A 35 -14.92 -2.55 10.32
N ASP A 36 -13.60 -2.50 10.44
CA ASP A 36 -12.72 -2.96 9.38
C ASP A 36 -12.83 -4.50 9.29
N PHE A 37 -13.56 -4.96 8.28
CA PHE A 37 -13.76 -6.38 7.97
C PHE A 37 -12.82 -6.83 6.85
N TYR A 38 -12.24 -8.01 7.02
CA TYR A 38 -11.39 -8.67 6.03
C TYR A 38 -11.99 -10.01 5.62
N CYS A 39 -11.99 -10.30 4.32
CA CYS A 39 -12.42 -11.59 3.82
C CYS A 39 -11.35 -12.67 4.08
N VAL A 40 -11.82 -13.88 4.36
CA VAL A 40 -10.99 -15.06 4.60
C VAL A 40 -11.06 -15.96 3.38
N LYS A 41 -9.93 -16.13 2.69
CA LYS A 41 -9.74 -17.10 1.62
C LYS A 41 -9.23 -18.42 2.21
N TRP A 42 -9.85 -19.54 1.86
CA TRP A 42 -9.39 -20.86 2.29
C TRP A 42 -8.60 -21.55 1.19
N ILE A 43 -7.37 -21.96 1.50
CA ILE A 43 -6.45 -22.61 0.56
C ILE A 43 -6.06 -24.02 1.03
N SER A 44 -5.66 -24.90 0.11
CA SER A 44 -5.10 -26.22 0.42
C SER A 44 -3.59 -26.13 0.67
N TRP A 45 -3.19 -25.69 1.86
CA TRP A 45 -1.78 -25.51 2.21
C TRP A 45 -1.20 -26.78 2.85
N LYS A 46 -0.20 -27.39 2.20
CA LYS A 46 0.48 -28.62 2.68
C LYS A 46 -0.50 -29.75 3.03
N GLY A 47 -1.54 -29.91 2.22
CA GLY A 47 -2.60 -30.91 2.39
C GLY A 47 -3.62 -30.59 3.49
N GLN A 48 -3.58 -29.40 4.10
CA GLN A 48 -4.58 -28.95 5.07
C GLN A 48 -5.28 -27.67 4.62
N ARG A 49 -6.60 -27.64 4.82
CA ARG A 49 -7.43 -26.46 4.57
C ARG A 49 -7.04 -25.35 5.56
N THR A 50 -6.39 -24.32 5.05
CA THR A 50 -5.74 -23.25 5.84
C THR A 50 -6.28 -21.90 5.40
N PRO A 51 -6.65 -21.01 6.33
CA PRO A 51 -7.16 -19.68 5.99
C PRO A 51 -6.01 -18.71 5.68
N VAL A 52 -6.27 -17.78 4.78
CA VAL A 52 -5.47 -16.60 4.45
C VAL A 52 -6.42 -15.41 4.46
N VAL A 53 -5.99 -14.28 5.01
CA VAL A 53 -6.76 -13.04 5.07
C VAL A 53 -6.40 -12.16 3.88
N THR A 54 -7.42 -11.71 3.16
CA THR A 54 -7.28 -10.81 2.01
C THR A 54 -7.41 -9.34 2.44
N GLN A 55 -6.79 -8.44 1.67
CA GLN A 55 -6.83 -6.99 1.84
C GLN A 55 -7.67 -6.34 0.73
N SER A 56 -8.32 -5.23 1.07
CA SER A 56 -8.83 -4.24 0.11
C SER A 56 -7.78 -3.14 -0.12
N GLU A 57 -8.03 -2.20 -1.05
CA GLU A 57 -7.05 -1.16 -1.48
C GLU A 57 -6.42 -0.33 -0.34
N ASN A 58 -7.05 -0.23 0.83
CA ASN A 58 -6.57 0.55 1.98
C ASN A 58 -6.39 -0.29 3.26
N GLY A 59 -6.24 -1.62 3.13
CA GLY A 59 -6.11 -2.52 4.27
C GLY A 59 -4.77 -2.39 5.02
N PRO A 60 -4.69 -2.82 6.30
CA PRO A 60 -3.46 -2.80 7.07
C PRO A 60 -2.52 -3.93 6.67
N CYS A 61 -1.80 -3.72 5.56
CA CYS A 61 -0.85 -4.69 5.04
C CYS A 61 0.19 -5.22 6.05
N PRO A 62 0.72 -4.44 7.04
CA PRO A 62 1.68 -4.99 7.99
C PRO A 62 1.05 -6.06 8.89
N LEU A 63 -0.16 -5.79 9.41
CA LEU A 63 -0.92 -6.74 10.23
C LEU A 63 -1.24 -8.01 9.45
N LEU A 64 -1.75 -7.86 8.22
CA LEU A 64 -2.14 -8.99 7.37
C LEU A 64 -0.92 -9.84 6.98
N ALA A 65 0.21 -9.22 6.66
CA ALA A 65 1.44 -9.94 6.34
C ALA A 65 1.91 -10.83 7.50
N ILE A 66 1.84 -10.33 8.73
CA ILE A 66 2.21 -11.10 9.94
C ILE A 66 1.19 -12.20 10.21
N ILE A 67 -0.11 -11.87 10.19
CA ILE A 67 -1.18 -12.83 10.48
C ILE A 67 -1.15 -13.99 9.48
N ASN A 68 -1.00 -13.71 8.19
CA ASN A 68 -0.96 -14.76 7.18
C ASN A 68 0.20 -15.72 7.39
N ILE A 69 1.37 -15.24 7.85
CA ILE A 69 2.48 -16.11 8.26
C ILE A 69 2.06 -17.01 9.44
N LEU A 70 1.42 -16.45 10.47
CA LEU A 70 0.98 -17.21 11.63
C LEU A 70 -0.10 -18.25 11.29
N LEU A 71 -0.99 -17.95 10.35
CA LEU A 71 -2.00 -18.88 9.82
C LEU A 71 -1.36 -20.01 9.00
N LEU A 72 -0.43 -19.67 8.10
CA LEU A 72 0.32 -20.65 7.29
C LEU A 72 1.27 -21.53 8.13
N GLN A 73 1.67 -21.07 9.31
CA GLN A 73 2.40 -21.84 10.32
C GLN A 73 1.49 -22.63 11.28
N TRP A 74 0.16 -22.49 11.15
CA TRP A 74 -0.85 -23.05 12.06
C TRP A 74 -0.69 -22.67 13.53
N LYS A 75 -0.01 -21.55 13.82
CA LYS A 75 0.08 -20.94 15.16
C LYS A 75 -1.23 -20.25 15.54
N VAL A 76 -1.90 -19.67 14.55
CA VAL A 76 -3.28 -19.17 14.65
C VAL A 76 -4.18 -20.09 13.83
N LYS A 77 -5.39 -20.36 14.35
CA LYS A 77 -6.40 -21.19 13.66
C LYS A 77 -7.74 -20.47 13.72
N LEU A 78 -8.43 -20.44 12.58
CA LEU A 78 -9.78 -19.91 12.49
C LEU A 78 -10.82 -21.04 12.40
N PRO A 79 -12.07 -20.82 12.84
CA PRO A 79 -13.15 -21.78 12.64
C PRO A 79 -13.34 -22.13 11.16
N PRO A 80 -13.57 -23.40 10.77
CA PRO A 80 -13.60 -23.83 9.35
C PRO A 80 -14.57 -23.09 8.43
N GLN A 81 -15.58 -22.39 8.96
CA GLN A 81 -16.59 -21.66 8.19
C GLN A 81 -16.46 -20.13 8.36
N LYS A 82 -15.33 -19.65 8.90
CA LYS A 82 -15.07 -18.21 9.04
C LYS A 82 -14.81 -17.64 7.64
N GLU A 83 -15.67 -16.75 7.19
CA GLU A 83 -15.57 -16.04 5.89
C GLU A 83 -15.08 -14.60 6.06
N VAL A 84 -15.31 -14.01 7.23
CA VAL A 84 -14.95 -12.62 7.54
C VAL A 84 -14.31 -12.55 8.92
N ILE A 85 -13.28 -11.74 9.07
CA ILE A 85 -12.54 -11.49 10.32
C ILE A 85 -12.35 -9.99 10.54
N THR A 86 -12.43 -9.51 11.77
CA THR A 86 -12.25 -8.08 12.08
C THR A 86 -10.82 -7.74 12.46
N ALA A 87 -10.42 -6.47 12.34
CA ALA A 87 -9.13 -6.00 12.84
C ALA A 87 -8.93 -6.36 14.33
N GLU A 88 -9.96 -6.20 15.17
CA GLU A 88 -9.89 -6.54 16.60
C GLU A 88 -9.60 -8.03 16.84
N GLU A 89 -10.25 -8.92 16.08
CA GLU A 89 -9.99 -10.37 16.15
C GLU A 89 -8.54 -10.69 15.74
N LEU A 90 -8.04 -10.08 14.66
CA LEU A 90 -6.66 -10.23 14.22
C LEU A 90 -5.66 -9.78 15.28
N MET A 91 -5.90 -8.61 15.87
CA MET A 91 -5.08 -8.04 16.93
C MET A 91 -5.07 -8.93 18.18
N ALA A 92 -6.22 -9.50 18.56
CA ALA A 92 -6.31 -10.44 19.67
C ALA A 92 -5.51 -11.72 19.41
N HIS A 93 -5.59 -12.28 18.21
CA HIS A 93 -4.78 -13.44 17.82
C HIS A 93 -3.28 -13.15 17.84
N LEU A 94 -2.87 -11.97 17.34
CA LEU A 94 -1.49 -11.53 17.34
C LEU A 94 -0.96 -11.34 18.77
N GLY A 95 -1.71 -10.64 19.63
CA GLY A 95 -1.37 -10.43 21.03
C GLY A 95 -1.22 -11.75 21.80
N ASN A 96 -2.12 -12.71 21.57
CA ASN A 96 -2.01 -14.05 22.16
C ASN A 96 -0.72 -14.79 21.72
N CYS A 97 -0.31 -14.65 20.45
CA CYS A 97 0.93 -15.25 19.97
C CYS A 97 2.17 -14.61 20.61
N ILE A 98 2.18 -13.29 20.77
CA ILE A 98 3.26 -12.56 21.44
C ILE A 98 3.36 -13.02 22.90
N LEU A 99 2.25 -13.08 23.63
CA LEU A 99 2.22 -13.52 25.03
C LEU A 99 2.61 -14.99 25.22
N ALA A 100 2.35 -15.83 24.22
CA ALA A 100 2.75 -17.25 24.23
C ALA A 100 4.25 -17.46 23.90
N THR A 101 4.96 -16.40 23.50
CA THR A 101 6.39 -16.50 23.17
C THR A 101 7.20 -16.71 24.45
N GLN A 102 8.12 -17.67 24.42
CA GLN A 102 9.02 -17.94 25.54
C GLN A 102 10.39 -17.30 25.32
N PRO A 103 11.06 -16.85 26.39
CA PRO A 103 12.43 -16.34 26.29
C PRO A 103 13.37 -17.46 25.82
N ARG A 104 14.27 -17.12 24.89
CA ARG A 104 15.27 -18.07 24.37
C ARG A 104 16.34 -18.44 25.40
N ASP A 105 16.56 -17.57 26.38
CA ASP A 105 17.58 -17.70 27.41
C ASP A 105 16.95 -17.38 28.78
N THR A 106 17.30 -18.19 29.78
CA THR A 106 16.75 -18.11 31.14
C THR A 106 17.57 -17.22 32.08
N SER A 107 18.61 -16.53 31.62
CA SER A 107 19.33 -15.57 32.48
C SER A 107 18.46 -14.35 32.88
N GLU A 108 18.59 -13.89 34.13
CA GLU A 108 17.72 -12.84 34.71
C GLU A 108 17.73 -11.53 33.89
N GLY A 109 18.90 -11.09 33.42
CA GLY A 109 19.01 -9.87 32.61
C GLY A 109 18.34 -9.97 31.25
N LEU A 110 18.39 -11.14 30.61
CA LEU A 110 17.73 -11.39 29.32
C LEU A 110 16.21 -11.56 29.49
N GLN A 111 15.76 -12.10 30.63
CA GLN A 111 14.33 -12.16 30.96
C GLN A 111 13.71 -10.77 31.13
N LEU A 112 14.41 -9.84 31.80
CA LEU A 112 13.93 -8.47 31.94
C LEU A 112 13.86 -7.75 30.59
N ASN A 113 14.88 -7.92 29.74
CA ASN A 113 14.84 -7.36 28.38
C ASN A 113 13.68 -7.96 27.57
N PHE A 114 13.47 -9.27 27.64
CA PHE A 114 12.36 -9.93 26.97
C PHE A 114 11.00 -9.44 27.45
N GLN A 115 10.82 -9.24 28.76
CA GLN A 115 9.58 -8.70 29.33
C GLN A 115 9.33 -7.26 28.88
N GLN A 116 10.38 -6.44 28.80
CA GLN A 116 10.28 -5.09 28.25
C GLN A 116 9.87 -5.14 26.77
N ASN A 117 10.48 -6.03 25.98
CA ASN A 117 10.15 -6.18 24.57
C ASN A 117 8.67 -6.58 24.37
N ILE A 118 8.13 -7.48 25.21
CA ILE A 118 6.70 -7.81 25.20
C ILE A 118 5.85 -6.57 25.52
N SER A 119 6.20 -5.83 26.57
CA SER A 119 5.46 -4.61 26.95
C SER A 119 5.45 -3.59 25.81
N ASP A 120 6.61 -3.33 25.21
CA ASP A 120 6.76 -2.37 24.12
C ASP A 120 5.98 -2.84 22.89
N SER A 121 6.02 -4.14 22.58
CA SER A 121 5.25 -4.72 21.47
C SER A 121 3.75 -4.48 21.61
N MET A 122 3.20 -4.57 22.82
CA MET A 122 1.77 -4.33 23.09
C MET A 122 1.37 -2.87 22.87
N THR A 123 2.29 -1.93 23.05
CA THR A 123 2.04 -0.51 22.79
C THR A 123 2.04 -0.15 21.31
N VAL A 124 2.82 -0.86 20.49
CA VAL A 124 2.93 -0.61 19.04
C VAL A 124 1.94 -1.41 18.21
N LEU A 125 1.34 -2.45 18.78
CA LEU A 125 0.35 -3.31 18.14
C LEU A 125 -0.72 -2.52 17.34
N PRO A 126 -1.43 -1.52 17.92
CA PRO A 126 -2.42 -0.75 17.18
C PRO A 126 -1.90 -0.02 15.94
N LYS A 127 -0.59 0.29 15.87
CA LYS A 127 -0.01 0.92 14.68
C LYS A 127 0.03 -0.02 13.49
N LEU A 128 0.12 -1.34 13.71
CA LEU A 128 0.09 -2.32 12.62
C LEU A 128 -1.22 -2.28 11.83
N SER A 129 -2.32 -1.81 12.43
CA SER A 129 -3.60 -1.61 11.74
C SER A 129 -3.75 -0.27 11.05
N THR A 130 -2.89 0.72 11.32
CA THR A 130 -3.00 2.07 10.72
C THR A 130 -1.85 2.40 9.78
N GLY A 131 -0.73 1.69 9.88
CA GLY A 131 0.48 1.94 9.11
C GLY A 131 1.73 1.68 9.96
N LEU A 132 2.71 0.99 9.36
CA LEU A 132 3.98 0.67 9.97
C LEU A 132 5.08 1.53 9.34
N ASP A 133 5.69 2.41 10.13
CA ASP A 133 6.83 3.20 9.70
C ASP A 133 8.09 2.33 9.71
N VAL A 134 8.70 2.16 8.54
CA VAL A 134 10.00 1.51 8.37
C VAL A 134 10.96 2.45 7.66
N ASN A 135 12.22 2.41 8.07
CA ASN A 135 13.28 3.19 7.44
C ASN A 135 14.40 2.25 7.00
N VAL A 136 14.48 1.98 5.70
CA VAL A 136 15.44 1.04 5.11
C VAL A 136 16.86 1.64 5.08
N ARG A 137 17.87 0.77 5.07
CA ARG A 137 19.24 1.10 4.67
C ARG A 137 19.56 0.33 3.40
N PHE A 138 20.28 0.97 2.48
CA PHE A 138 20.53 0.41 1.14
C PHE A 138 21.67 -0.63 1.10
N THR A 139 22.16 -1.08 2.26
CA THR A 139 23.37 -1.89 2.42
C THR A 139 23.12 -3.40 2.43
N GLY A 140 21.90 -3.85 2.72
CA GLY A 140 21.58 -5.26 2.87
C GLY A 140 20.07 -5.49 2.97
N VAL A 141 19.61 -6.70 2.64
CA VAL A 141 18.17 -7.01 2.52
C VAL A 141 17.40 -7.04 3.84
N SER A 142 18.09 -7.05 4.98
CA SER A 142 17.50 -7.03 6.32
C SER A 142 17.91 -5.76 7.10
N ASP A 143 18.50 -4.78 6.42
CA ASP A 143 19.07 -3.61 7.07
C ASP A 143 18.00 -2.52 7.20
N PHE A 144 17.33 -2.48 8.34
CA PHE A 144 16.41 -1.40 8.71
C PHE A 144 17.01 -0.57 9.85
N GLU A 145 16.62 0.69 9.96
CA GLU A 145 16.74 1.41 11.22
C GLU A 145 15.76 0.79 12.22
N TYR A 146 16.26 0.47 13.41
CA TYR A 146 15.44 -0.17 14.42
C TYR A 146 14.41 0.82 14.95
N THR A 147 13.14 0.57 14.62
CA THR A 147 11.99 1.29 15.18
C THR A 147 11.31 0.41 16.23
N PRO A 148 10.65 0.98 17.25
CA PRO A 148 9.91 0.20 18.25
C PRO A 148 8.92 -0.78 17.63
N GLU A 149 8.36 -0.44 16.48
CA GLU A 149 7.39 -1.28 15.77
C GLU A 149 8.02 -2.54 15.15
N CYS A 150 9.34 -2.53 14.88
CA CYS A 150 10.06 -3.70 14.37
C CYS A 150 10.14 -4.85 15.39
N ILE A 151 9.96 -4.56 16.69
CA ILE A 151 10.07 -5.53 17.78
C ILE A 151 9.10 -6.72 17.63
N VAL A 152 7.97 -6.49 16.97
CA VAL A 152 6.94 -7.51 16.74
C VAL A 152 7.47 -8.62 15.84
N PHE A 153 8.26 -8.29 14.82
CA PHE A 153 8.88 -9.26 13.93
C PHE A 153 9.92 -10.12 14.67
N ASP A 154 10.73 -9.48 15.51
CA ASP A 154 11.76 -10.16 16.31
C ASP A 154 11.16 -11.14 17.33
N LEU A 155 10.12 -10.72 18.06
CA LEU A 155 9.43 -11.57 19.04
C LEU A 155 8.77 -12.78 18.38
N LEU A 156 8.13 -12.59 17.23
CA LEU A 156 7.49 -13.68 16.49
C LEU A 156 8.47 -14.54 15.68
N ASN A 157 9.75 -14.15 15.66
CA ASN A 157 10.80 -14.74 14.84
C ASN A 157 10.39 -14.80 13.37
N ILE A 158 9.91 -13.67 12.86
CA ILE A 158 9.54 -13.47 11.46
C ILE A 158 10.59 -12.54 10.85
N PRO A 159 11.35 -12.95 9.83
CA PRO A 159 12.30 -12.06 9.19
C PRO A 159 11.57 -10.98 8.38
N LEU A 160 12.05 -9.75 8.50
CA LEU A 160 11.64 -8.60 7.69
C LEU A 160 12.70 -8.33 6.62
N TYR A 161 12.26 -8.21 5.37
CA TYR A 161 13.13 -8.03 4.21
C TYR A 161 12.71 -6.84 3.35
N HIS A 162 13.66 -6.26 2.62
CA HIS A 162 13.44 -5.37 1.48
C HIS A 162 14.47 -5.67 0.38
N GLY A 163 14.22 -5.19 -0.84
CA GLY A 163 15.11 -5.37 -1.99
C GLY A 163 15.69 -4.06 -2.55
N TRP A 164 15.58 -2.98 -1.79
CA TRP A 164 16.08 -1.66 -2.16
C TRP A 164 17.56 -1.50 -1.75
N LEU A 165 18.47 -2.03 -2.56
CA LEU A 165 19.91 -2.01 -2.29
C LEU A 165 20.64 -1.20 -3.35
N VAL A 166 21.73 -0.54 -2.94
CA VAL A 166 22.67 0.06 -3.90
C VAL A 166 23.47 -1.05 -4.59
N ASP A 167 23.71 -0.92 -5.89
CA ASP A 167 24.50 -1.89 -6.65
C ASP A 167 26.00 -1.65 -6.43
N PRO A 168 26.77 -2.63 -5.91
CA PRO A 168 28.22 -2.52 -5.76
C PRO A 168 28.97 -2.26 -7.08
N GLN A 169 28.38 -2.54 -8.24
CA GLN A 169 28.95 -2.23 -9.55
C GLN A 169 28.99 -0.73 -9.86
N ASN A 170 28.20 0.08 -9.15
CA ASN A 170 28.15 1.54 -9.31
C ASN A 170 28.86 2.23 -8.12
N PRO A 171 30.20 2.40 -8.14
CA PRO A 171 30.96 2.93 -7.01
C PRO A 171 30.56 4.36 -6.64
N GLU A 172 30.14 5.17 -7.61
CA GLU A 172 29.66 6.54 -7.38
C GLU A 172 28.39 6.54 -6.52
N GLN A 173 27.42 5.65 -6.81
CA GLN A 173 26.21 5.50 -6.01
C GLN A 173 26.52 4.94 -4.62
N VAL A 174 27.42 3.94 -4.53
CA VAL A 174 27.84 3.37 -3.24
C VAL A 174 28.49 4.43 -2.36
N GLN A 175 29.33 5.29 -2.93
CA GLN A 175 29.95 6.40 -2.20
C GLN A 175 28.92 7.44 -1.76
N ALA A 176 28.03 7.86 -2.67
CA ALA A 176 27.03 8.89 -2.40
C ALA A 176 25.97 8.43 -1.38
N VAL A 177 25.54 7.18 -1.44
CA VAL A 177 24.54 6.60 -0.52
C VAL A 177 25.19 6.18 0.80
N GLY A 178 26.36 5.54 0.75
CA GLY A 178 27.09 5.08 1.93
C GLY A 178 26.29 4.10 2.79
N LYS A 179 26.21 4.37 4.09
CA LYS A 179 25.47 3.56 5.09
C LYS A 179 24.21 4.26 5.62
N LEU A 180 23.76 5.28 4.92
CA LEU A 180 22.64 6.11 5.33
C LEU A 180 21.34 5.31 5.21
N SER A 181 20.40 5.56 6.12
CA SER A 181 19.00 5.15 5.93
C SER A 181 18.31 6.08 4.93
N TYR A 182 17.12 5.70 4.44
CA TYR A 182 16.35 6.52 3.52
C TYR A 182 16.15 7.95 4.04
N ASN A 183 15.71 8.13 5.29
CA ASN A 183 15.52 9.46 5.87
C ASN A 183 16.84 10.28 5.89
N GLN A 184 17.94 9.65 6.31
CA GLN A 184 19.26 10.29 6.34
C GLN A 184 19.75 10.66 4.94
N LEU A 185 19.45 9.85 3.93
CA LEU A 185 19.83 10.10 2.54
C LEU A 185 19.05 11.30 1.96
N VAL A 186 17.76 11.39 2.24
CA VAL A 186 16.93 12.52 1.81
C VAL A 186 17.43 13.83 2.44
N GLU A 187 17.73 13.84 3.75
CA GLU A 187 18.31 14.99 4.43
C GLU A 187 19.68 15.40 3.84
N LYS A 188 20.52 14.40 3.52
CA LYS A 188 21.80 14.62 2.85
C LYS A 188 21.61 15.26 1.49
N ILE A 189 20.68 14.78 0.67
CA ILE A 189 20.39 15.35 -0.66
C ILE A 189 20.02 16.83 -0.54
N ILE A 190 19.14 17.18 0.40
CA ILE A 190 18.75 18.58 0.63
C ILE A 190 19.96 19.43 1.03
N THR A 191 20.79 18.93 1.94
CA THR A 191 22.00 19.62 2.40
C THR A 191 23.01 19.82 1.25
N CYS A 192 23.24 18.78 0.44
CA CYS A 192 24.12 18.82 -0.72
C CYS A 192 23.65 19.82 -1.78
N LYS A 193 22.34 19.93 -2.03
CA LYS A 193 21.78 20.91 -2.97
C LYS A 193 21.97 22.37 -2.55
N GLN A 194 22.06 22.62 -1.25
CA GLN A 194 22.27 23.96 -0.69
C GLN A 194 23.76 24.30 -0.51
N ALA A 195 24.66 23.32 -0.67
CA ALA A 195 26.09 23.51 -0.50
C ALA A 195 26.69 24.36 -1.63
N SER A 196 27.71 25.16 -1.30
CA SER A 196 28.49 25.91 -2.30
C SER A 196 29.63 25.09 -2.93
N ASP A 197 29.94 23.93 -2.35
CA ASP A 197 30.98 23.02 -2.85
C ASP A 197 30.43 22.16 -3.98
N SER A 198 31.03 22.30 -5.17
CA SER A 198 30.64 21.54 -6.37
C SER A 198 30.75 20.03 -6.18
N SER A 199 31.64 19.55 -5.32
CA SER A 199 31.80 18.11 -5.05
C SER A 199 30.61 17.54 -4.27
N LEU A 200 30.16 18.26 -3.23
CA LEU A 200 28.98 17.91 -2.43
C LEU A 200 27.70 17.97 -3.27
N VAL A 201 27.58 18.96 -4.16
CA VAL A 201 26.46 19.05 -5.11
C VAL A 201 26.45 17.82 -6.02
N GLY A 202 27.61 17.42 -6.56
CA GLY A 202 27.73 16.22 -7.38
C GLY A 202 27.31 14.95 -6.65
N GLU A 203 27.76 14.78 -5.40
CA GLU A 203 27.36 13.64 -4.55
C GLU A 203 25.85 13.62 -4.28
N GLY A 204 25.25 14.78 -4.02
CA GLY A 204 23.80 14.93 -3.84
C GLY A 204 22.98 14.56 -5.08
N LEU A 205 23.46 14.95 -6.27
CA LEU A 205 22.81 14.60 -7.53
C LEU A 205 22.86 13.09 -7.81
N VAL A 206 23.98 12.42 -7.52
CA VAL A 206 24.09 10.96 -7.67
C VAL A 206 23.14 10.23 -6.71
N ALA A 207 23.05 10.68 -5.46
CA ALA A 207 22.12 10.13 -4.48
C ALA A 207 20.65 10.34 -4.88
N GLU A 208 20.31 11.52 -5.40
CA GLU A 208 18.97 11.80 -5.93
C GLU A 208 18.64 10.92 -7.13
N GLN A 209 19.55 10.81 -8.10
CA GLN A 209 19.38 9.95 -9.26
C GLN A 209 19.19 8.48 -8.87
N PHE A 210 19.88 8.01 -7.83
CA PHE A 210 19.66 6.68 -7.28
C PHE A 210 18.22 6.51 -6.80
N LEU A 211 17.69 7.43 -5.99
CA LEU A 211 16.30 7.36 -5.51
C LEU A 211 15.29 7.43 -6.65
N GLU A 212 15.51 8.29 -7.64
CA GLU A 212 14.62 8.42 -8.81
C GLU A 212 14.62 7.15 -9.68
N SER A 213 15.81 6.62 -10.00
CA SER A 213 15.95 5.42 -10.84
C SER A 213 15.48 4.13 -10.16
N THR A 214 15.39 4.13 -8.82
CA THR A 214 14.98 2.97 -8.02
C THR A 214 13.68 3.21 -7.25
N ALA A 215 12.84 4.13 -7.73
CA ALA A 215 11.59 4.53 -7.10
C ALA A 215 10.59 3.37 -6.85
N SER A 216 10.74 2.25 -7.57
CA SER A 216 9.98 1.01 -7.35
C SER A 216 10.38 0.25 -6.07
N GLN A 217 11.39 0.74 -5.34
CA GLN A 217 11.94 0.20 -4.09
C GLN A 217 12.45 -1.25 -4.19
N LEU A 218 12.78 -1.68 -5.41
CA LEU A 218 13.37 -2.99 -5.68
C LEU A 218 14.41 -2.87 -6.79
N THR A 219 15.62 -3.33 -6.51
CA THR A 219 16.73 -3.31 -7.45
C THR A 219 17.09 -4.74 -7.88
N PHE A 220 17.71 -4.89 -9.04
CA PHE A 220 18.15 -6.21 -9.51
C PHE A 220 19.18 -6.83 -8.55
N HIS A 221 20.14 -6.02 -8.08
CA HIS A 221 21.11 -6.44 -7.06
C HIS A 221 20.40 -6.90 -5.77
N GLY A 222 19.44 -6.10 -5.28
CA GLY A 222 18.66 -6.44 -4.10
C GLY A 222 17.82 -7.71 -4.26
N LEU A 223 17.25 -7.96 -5.44
CA LEU A 223 16.52 -9.19 -5.73
C LEU A 223 17.44 -10.43 -5.71
N CYS A 224 18.65 -10.31 -6.25
CA CYS A 224 19.66 -11.37 -6.22
C CYS A 224 20.13 -11.66 -4.78
N GLU A 225 20.47 -10.62 -4.01
CA GLU A 225 20.83 -10.71 -2.59
C GLU A 225 19.69 -11.35 -1.77
N LEU A 226 18.44 -10.94 -2.02
CA LEU A 226 17.28 -11.46 -1.32
C LEU A 226 17.08 -12.94 -1.60
N THR A 227 17.20 -13.34 -2.87
CA THR A 227 17.12 -14.74 -3.29
C THR A 227 18.23 -15.57 -2.65
N ALA A 228 19.44 -15.03 -2.51
CA ALA A 228 20.56 -15.71 -1.87
C ALA A 228 20.41 -15.83 -0.34
N ARG A 229 19.93 -14.77 0.33
CA ARG A 229 19.82 -14.67 1.79
C ARG A 229 18.61 -15.38 2.38
N ALA A 230 17.46 -15.34 1.69
CA ALA A 230 16.24 -15.97 2.17
C ALA A 230 16.42 -17.50 2.27
N ARG A 231 15.96 -18.08 3.39
CA ARG A 231 16.04 -19.53 3.61
C ARG A 231 14.91 -20.25 2.89
N GLU A 232 15.24 -21.41 2.36
CA GLU A 232 14.29 -22.27 1.66
C GLU A 232 13.13 -22.69 2.59
N GLY A 233 11.89 -22.47 2.17
CA GLY A 233 10.67 -22.76 2.94
C GLY A 233 10.39 -21.82 4.11
N GLU A 234 11.20 -20.79 4.34
CA GLU A 234 10.97 -19.79 5.38
C GLU A 234 9.93 -18.76 4.95
N LEU A 235 8.97 -18.50 5.84
CA LEU A 235 8.00 -17.43 5.69
C LEU A 235 8.54 -16.15 6.33
N GLY A 236 8.57 -15.06 5.57
CA GLY A 236 9.00 -13.74 6.00
C GLY A 236 8.06 -12.65 5.53
N VAL A 237 8.31 -11.42 5.97
CA VAL A 237 7.62 -10.22 5.46
C VAL A 237 8.56 -9.48 4.51
N PHE A 238 8.05 -9.08 3.37
CA PHE A 238 8.76 -8.32 2.35
C PHE A 238 8.13 -6.94 2.20
N PHE A 239 8.95 -5.89 2.38
CA PHE A 239 8.57 -4.50 2.21
C PHE A 239 9.00 -4.00 0.83
N ARG A 240 8.04 -3.48 0.06
CA ARG A 240 8.26 -2.84 -1.24
C ARG A 240 7.13 -1.87 -1.55
N ASN A 241 7.48 -0.69 -2.06
CA ASN A 241 6.54 0.34 -2.51
C ASN A 241 5.48 0.68 -1.45
N ASN A 242 5.93 0.90 -0.21
CA ASN A 242 5.07 1.17 0.96
C ASN A 242 4.06 0.06 1.28
N HIS A 243 4.26 -1.15 0.78
CA HIS A 243 3.42 -2.32 1.03
C HIS A 243 4.21 -3.44 1.69
N PHE A 244 3.52 -4.20 2.56
CA PHE A 244 4.06 -5.38 3.24
C PHE A 244 3.38 -6.63 2.72
N SER A 245 4.19 -7.55 2.19
CA SER A 245 3.73 -8.82 1.63
C SER A 245 4.28 -10.01 2.41
N THR A 246 3.49 -11.07 2.58
CA THR A 246 4.02 -12.36 3.04
C THR A 246 4.85 -12.99 1.93
N MET A 247 6.10 -13.32 2.19
CA MET A 247 7.03 -13.88 1.24
C MET A 247 7.46 -15.29 1.66
N ILE A 248 7.67 -16.17 0.69
CA ILE A 248 8.30 -17.48 0.89
C ILE A 248 9.29 -17.77 -0.23
N LYS A 249 10.35 -18.52 0.09
CA LYS A 249 11.25 -19.10 -0.91
C LYS A 249 10.91 -20.56 -1.15
N HIS A 250 10.71 -20.94 -2.40
CA HIS A 250 10.48 -22.33 -2.82
C HIS A 250 11.28 -22.69 -4.08
N LYS A 251 12.03 -23.79 -4.02
CA LYS A 251 12.95 -24.29 -5.05
C LYS A 251 13.89 -23.21 -5.59
N GLY A 252 14.40 -22.35 -4.71
CA GLY A 252 15.29 -21.25 -5.10
C GLY A 252 14.60 -20.03 -5.70
N HIS A 253 13.27 -20.01 -5.82
CA HIS A 253 12.49 -18.88 -6.32
C HIS A 253 11.73 -18.20 -5.18
N LEU A 254 11.54 -16.88 -5.28
CA LEU A 254 10.78 -16.10 -4.31
C LEU A 254 9.33 -15.96 -4.76
N TYR A 255 8.41 -16.00 -3.81
CA TYR A 255 6.97 -15.87 -4.02
C TYR A 255 6.37 -14.95 -2.97
N LEU A 256 5.40 -14.14 -3.39
CA LEU A 256 4.58 -13.29 -2.53
C LEU A 256 3.17 -13.88 -2.45
N LEU A 257 2.56 -13.86 -1.26
CA LEU A 257 1.20 -14.33 -1.07
C LEU A 257 0.23 -13.34 -1.72
N VAL A 258 -0.65 -13.83 -2.58
CA VAL A 258 -1.70 -13.02 -3.18
C VAL A 258 -2.77 -12.76 -2.14
N THR A 259 -2.80 -11.53 -1.63
CA THR A 259 -3.78 -11.09 -0.62
C THR A 259 -4.84 -10.15 -1.18
N ASP A 260 -4.77 -9.77 -2.45
CA ASP A 260 -5.79 -8.90 -3.05
C ASP A 260 -7.17 -9.59 -3.09
N GLN A 261 -8.20 -8.89 -2.60
CA GLN A 261 -9.56 -9.41 -2.49
C GLN A 261 -10.21 -9.74 -3.84
N GLY A 262 -9.74 -9.17 -4.95
CA GLY A 262 -10.15 -9.53 -6.31
C GLY A 262 -9.90 -11.00 -6.66
N PHE A 263 -8.92 -11.64 -6.01
CA PHE A 263 -8.62 -13.07 -6.19
C PHE A 263 -9.27 -13.96 -5.12
N LEU A 264 -10.24 -13.46 -4.35
CA LEU A 264 -10.88 -14.23 -3.27
C LEU A 264 -11.48 -15.56 -3.75
N GLN A 265 -12.11 -15.56 -4.94
CA GLN A 265 -12.78 -16.74 -5.52
C GLN A 265 -11.86 -17.62 -6.37
N GLU A 266 -10.66 -17.14 -6.70
CA GLU A 266 -9.70 -17.82 -7.58
C GLU A 266 -8.84 -18.80 -6.77
N GLU A 267 -9.33 -20.02 -6.54
CA GLU A 267 -8.63 -21.05 -5.74
C GLU A 267 -7.23 -21.38 -6.30
N GLY A 268 -7.07 -21.31 -7.62
CA GLY A 268 -5.81 -21.57 -8.31
C GLY A 268 -4.75 -20.47 -8.16
N VAL A 269 -5.10 -19.30 -7.60
CA VAL A 269 -4.19 -18.15 -7.47
C VAL A 269 -3.88 -17.91 -6.00
N VAL A 270 -2.69 -18.31 -5.55
CA VAL A 270 -2.26 -18.19 -4.15
C VAL A 270 -0.95 -17.45 -4.02
N TRP A 271 0.00 -17.73 -4.90
CA TRP A 271 1.33 -17.12 -4.88
C TRP A 271 1.58 -16.34 -6.16
N GLU A 272 2.33 -15.25 -6.05
CA GLU A 272 2.83 -14.46 -7.16
C GLU A 272 4.36 -14.55 -7.17
N SER A 273 4.96 -14.89 -8.31
CA SER A 273 6.42 -15.03 -8.40
C SER A 273 7.11 -13.65 -8.32
N LEU A 274 8.16 -13.54 -7.51
CA LEU A 274 9.03 -12.36 -7.45
C LEU A 274 10.37 -12.65 -8.14
N HIS A 275 10.44 -12.36 -9.44
CA HIS A 275 11.62 -12.64 -10.27
C HIS A 275 12.03 -11.49 -11.20
N SER A 276 11.23 -10.42 -11.27
CA SER A 276 11.53 -9.20 -12.02
C SER A 276 11.29 -7.97 -11.16
N VAL A 277 12.01 -6.88 -11.47
CA VAL A 277 11.81 -5.56 -10.87
C VAL A 277 10.65 -4.80 -11.53
N ASP A 278 10.34 -5.13 -12.79
CA ASP A 278 9.40 -4.39 -13.65
C ASP A 278 7.92 -4.77 -13.43
N GLY A 279 7.66 -5.75 -12.57
CA GLY A 279 6.30 -6.21 -12.26
C GLY A 279 5.82 -7.36 -13.14
N ASP A 280 6.64 -7.86 -14.06
CA ASP A 280 6.38 -9.12 -14.75
C ASP A 280 6.37 -10.27 -13.73
N SER A 281 5.20 -10.83 -13.49
CA SER A 281 4.97 -11.89 -12.51
C SER A 281 4.09 -12.99 -13.08
N CYS A 282 4.14 -14.16 -12.44
CA CYS A 282 3.29 -15.30 -12.74
C CYS A 282 2.56 -15.72 -11.47
N PHE A 283 1.26 -15.97 -11.61
CA PHE A 283 0.47 -16.54 -10.53
C PHE A 283 0.68 -18.06 -10.45
N CYS A 284 0.69 -18.56 -9.22
CA CYS A 284 0.85 -19.96 -8.89
C CYS A 284 -0.18 -20.43 -7.86
N ASP A 285 -0.50 -21.72 -7.91
CA ASP A 285 -1.34 -22.41 -6.93
C ASP A 285 -0.62 -22.64 -5.59
N THR A 286 -1.28 -23.32 -4.64
CA THR A 286 -0.72 -23.64 -3.31
C THR A 286 0.58 -24.45 -3.33
N ASP A 287 0.80 -25.22 -4.39
CA ASP A 287 1.96 -26.10 -4.57
C ASP A 287 3.03 -25.47 -5.48
N PHE A 288 2.87 -24.19 -5.80
CA PHE A 288 3.76 -23.38 -6.64
C PHE A 288 3.82 -23.84 -8.10
N HIS A 289 2.73 -24.41 -8.62
CA HIS A 289 2.56 -24.64 -10.05
C HIS A 289 1.88 -23.44 -10.69
N LEU A 290 2.28 -23.10 -11.92
CA LEU A 290 1.73 -21.97 -12.66
C LEU A 290 0.21 -22.10 -12.82
N SER A 291 -0.52 -21.10 -12.34
CA SER A 291 -1.97 -21.00 -12.49
C SER A 291 -2.28 -20.76 -13.97
N HIS A 292 -3.09 -21.62 -14.57
CA HIS A 292 -3.63 -21.34 -15.89
C HIS A 292 -4.84 -20.42 -15.75
N ALA A 293 -4.89 -19.35 -16.55
CA ALA A 293 -6.06 -18.49 -16.59
C ALA A 293 -7.32 -19.33 -16.85
N PRO A 294 -8.43 -19.09 -16.14
CA PRO A 294 -9.68 -19.80 -16.39
C PRO A 294 -10.16 -19.41 -17.80
N GLY A 295 -9.94 -20.33 -18.74
CA GLY A 295 -10.18 -20.11 -20.18
C GLY A 295 -9.65 -21.22 -21.10
N LYS A 296 -8.80 -22.13 -20.59
CA LYS A 296 -8.38 -23.34 -21.32
C LYS A 296 -8.33 -24.57 -20.42
N GLU A 297 -9.46 -24.96 -19.84
CA GLU A 297 -9.64 -26.34 -19.41
C GLU A 297 -10.85 -26.95 -20.12
N GLY A 298 -10.51 -27.74 -21.14
CA GLY A 298 -11.43 -28.45 -22.01
C GLY A 298 -10.69 -29.10 -23.17
N ALA A 299 -9.52 -29.67 -22.94
CA ALA A 299 -8.82 -30.49 -23.92
C ALA A 299 -7.95 -31.53 -23.22
N THR A 300 -8.62 -32.46 -22.53
CA THR A 300 -8.09 -33.81 -22.47
C THR A 300 -7.90 -34.32 -23.89
N ALA A 301 -6.74 -34.91 -24.14
CA ALA A 301 -6.24 -35.39 -25.41
C ALA A 301 -7.32 -35.96 -26.37
N ALA A 302 -7.56 -35.25 -27.48
CA ALA A 302 -8.20 -35.77 -28.68
C ALA A 302 -7.56 -35.10 -29.92
N PRO A 303 -7.38 -35.82 -31.05
CA PRO A 303 -6.64 -35.31 -32.20
C PRO A 303 -7.36 -34.10 -32.85
N PRO A 304 -6.63 -33.20 -33.53
CA PRO A 304 -7.20 -31.94 -34.02
C PRO A 304 -8.24 -32.19 -35.11
N ASP A 305 -9.46 -31.71 -34.89
CA ASP A 305 -10.55 -31.77 -35.86
C ASP A 305 -10.37 -30.67 -36.93
N HIS A 306 -9.83 -31.05 -38.08
CA HIS A 306 -9.57 -30.20 -39.24
C HIS A 306 -10.84 -29.48 -39.79
N ARG A 307 -12.05 -29.87 -39.37
CA ARG A 307 -13.31 -29.26 -39.84
C ARG A 307 -13.63 -27.90 -39.20
N GLY A 308 -13.14 -27.64 -37.97
CA GLY A 308 -13.38 -26.37 -37.28
C GLY A 308 -12.60 -25.22 -37.91
N GLN A 309 -11.35 -25.48 -38.27
CA GLN A 309 -10.46 -24.50 -38.90
C GLN A 309 -10.92 -24.13 -40.31
N GLN A 310 -11.43 -25.09 -41.09
CA GLN A 310 -11.96 -24.81 -42.43
C GLN A 310 -13.17 -23.86 -42.41
N ARG A 311 -14.07 -24.01 -41.43
CA ARG A 311 -15.25 -23.13 -41.27
C ARG A 311 -14.89 -21.72 -40.86
N GLN A 312 -13.85 -21.58 -40.05
CA GLN A 312 -13.37 -20.27 -39.59
C GLN A 312 -12.69 -19.51 -40.73
N VAL A 313 -11.91 -20.22 -41.56
CA VAL A 313 -11.29 -19.66 -42.77
C VAL A 313 -12.34 -19.29 -43.83
N ASP A 314 -13.39 -20.10 -44.01
CA ASP A 314 -14.49 -19.78 -44.93
C ASP A 314 -15.30 -18.55 -44.47
N GLN A 315 -15.45 -18.34 -43.17
CA GLN A 315 -16.12 -17.16 -42.61
C GLN A 315 -15.29 -15.89 -42.84
N ASP A 316 -13.99 -15.93 -42.55
CA ASP A 316 -13.10 -14.79 -42.74
C ASP A 316 -12.94 -14.44 -44.23
N PHE A 317 -12.93 -15.45 -45.11
CA PHE A 317 -12.92 -15.24 -46.56
C PHE A 317 -14.22 -14.57 -47.06
N MET A 318 -15.37 -14.93 -46.50
CA MET A 318 -16.67 -14.35 -46.87
C MET A 318 -16.82 -12.90 -46.40
N VAL A 319 -16.27 -12.56 -45.23
CA VAL A 319 -16.21 -11.17 -44.72
C VAL A 319 -15.25 -10.33 -45.56
N ALA A 320 -14.07 -10.86 -45.90
CA ALA A 320 -13.09 -10.16 -46.72
C ALA A 320 -13.60 -9.88 -48.14
N MET A 321 -14.34 -10.82 -48.75
CA MET A 321 -14.90 -10.66 -50.09
C MET A 321 -16.07 -9.65 -50.12
N SER A 322 -16.82 -9.54 -49.01
CA SER A 322 -17.91 -8.57 -48.86
C SER A 322 -17.41 -7.12 -48.72
N LEU A 323 -16.18 -6.92 -48.22
CA LEU A 323 -15.53 -5.61 -48.13
C LEU A 323 -14.97 -5.11 -49.47
N GLN A 324 -14.83 -5.99 -50.48
CA GLN A 324 -14.25 -5.64 -51.78
C GLN A 324 -15.28 -5.42 -52.90
N GLN A 325 -16.55 -5.79 -52.71
CA GLN A 325 -17.61 -5.68 -53.73
C GLN A 325 -18.82 -4.88 -53.22
N ASP A 326 -18.67 -3.56 -53.11
CA ASP A 326 -19.52 -2.55 -53.77
C ASP A 326 -19.40 -1.17 -53.07
N PRO A 327 -19.10 -0.10 -53.83
CA PRO A 327 -19.42 1.25 -53.43
C PRO A 327 -20.88 1.51 -53.80
N LEU A 328 -21.78 1.61 -52.80
CA LEU A 328 -22.95 2.49 -52.79
C LEU A 328 -23.91 2.07 -51.65
N HIS A 329 -24.14 3.03 -50.76
CA HIS A 329 -25.38 3.22 -50.00
C HIS A 329 -25.61 2.42 -48.69
N ILE A 330 -25.07 2.95 -47.58
CA ILE A 330 -25.73 2.92 -46.26
C ILE A 330 -25.66 4.34 -45.67
N PRO A 331 -26.78 4.99 -45.31
CA PRO A 331 -26.80 6.35 -44.81
C PRO A 331 -26.54 6.43 -43.30
N SER A 332 -25.95 7.56 -42.87
CA SER A 332 -25.94 8.07 -41.49
C SER A 332 -25.05 7.35 -40.48
N VAL A 333 -23.76 7.25 -40.77
CA VAL A 333 -22.70 7.40 -39.76
C VAL A 333 -21.66 8.26 -40.44
N LEU A 334 -21.35 9.44 -39.89
CA LEU A 334 -20.24 10.26 -40.41
C LEU A 334 -19.01 9.35 -40.51
N SER A 335 -18.35 9.33 -41.67
CA SER A 335 -17.11 8.57 -41.79
C SER A 335 -16.14 9.08 -40.74
N ASP A 336 -15.40 8.20 -40.06
CA ASP A 336 -14.42 8.58 -39.03
C ASP A 336 -13.47 9.70 -39.50
N LEU A 337 -13.21 9.76 -40.82
CA LEU A 337 -12.43 10.82 -41.46
C LEU A 337 -13.14 12.19 -41.46
N GLU A 338 -14.45 12.21 -41.68
CA GLU A 338 -15.26 13.44 -41.66
C GLU A 338 -15.44 13.94 -40.22
N LEU A 339 -15.64 13.04 -39.27
CA LEU A 339 -15.72 13.39 -37.84
C LEU A 339 -14.38 13.95 -37.33
N ALA A 340 -13.26 13.32 -37.68
CA ALA A 340 -11.93 13.80 -37.31
C ALA A 340 -11.66 15.21 -37.88
N ARG A 341 -12.11 15.47 -39.11
CA ARG A 341 -11.93 16.77 -39.76
C ARG A 341 -12.81 17.86 -39.13
N GLN A 342 -14.00 17.51 -38.64
CA GLN A 342 -14.89 18.44 -37.96
C GLN A 342 -14.36 18.84 -36.58
N LEU A 343 -13.87 17.87 -35.79
CA LEU A 343 -13.24 18.12 -34.49
C LEU A 343 -11.99 19.01 -34.63
N GLN A 344 -11.17 18.76 -35.66
CA GLN A 344 -9.99 19.59 -35.94
C GLN A 344 -10.35 21.03 -36.30
N GLN A 345 -11.52 21.24 -36.92
CA GLN A 345 -12.00 22.57 -37.32
C GLN A 345 -12.60 23.36 -36.14
N GLU A 346 -13.26 22.67 -35.19
CA GLU A 346 -13.73 23.25 -33.93
C GLU A 346 -12.56 23.67 -33.03
N GLU A 347 -11.51 22.85 -32.96
CA GLU A 347 -10.30 23.16 -32.19
C GLU A 347 -9.55 24.39 -32.75
N TYR A 348 -9.54 24.53 -34.09
CA TYR A 348 -9.01 25.71 -34.77
C TYR A 348 -9.82 26.98 -34.51
N GLN A 349 -11.13 26.87 -34.33
CA GLN A 349 -12.00 28.03 -34.02
C GLN A 349 -11.90 28.44 -32.55
N GLN A 350 -11.64 27.50 -31.64
CA GLN A 350 -11.43 27.76 -30.21
C GLN A 350 -10.12 28.52 -29.93
N HIS A 351 -9.12 28.43 -30.82
CA HIS A 351 -7.78 29.00 -30.64
C HIS A 351 -7.50 30.31 -31.41
N HIS A 352 -8.52 31.12 -31.71
CA HIS A 352 -8.26 32.50 -32.14
C HIS A 352 -7.95 33.42 -30.94
N PRO A 353 -6.72 33.94 -30.78
CA PRO A 353 -6.47 35.04 -29.86
C PRO A 353 -7.19 36.29 -30.36
N HIS A 354 -7.96 36.89 -29.47
CA HIS A 354 -8.58 38.20 -29.64
C HIS A 354 -7.50 39.23 -30.05
N PRO A 355 -7.66 39.99 -31.15
CA PRO A 355 -6.75 41.10 -31.44
C PRO A 355 -6.98 42.21 -30.40
N GLN A 356 -5.95 42.54 -29.62
CA GLN A 356 -5.92 43.75 -28.79
C GLN A 356 -5.90 45.00 -29.71
N PRO A 357 -6.76 46.00 -29.48
CA PRO A 357 -6.64 47.27 -30.17
C PRO A 357 -5.42 48.07 -29.65
N ALA A 358 -4.67 48.61 -30.60
CA ALA A 358 -3.50 49.45 -30.39
C ALA A 358 -3.78 50.70 -29.53
N PRO A 359 -2.82 51.18 -28.72
CA PRO A 359 -2.94 52.47 -28.06
C PRO A 359 -2.69 53.62 -29.05
N SER A 360 -3.68 54.50 -29.17
CA SER A 360 -3.61 55.75 -29.92
C SER A 360 -2.57 56.71 -29.34
N GLN A 361 -1.79 57.30 -30.24
CA GLN A 361 -0.85 58.38 -30.01
C GLN A 361 -1.53 59.65 -29.48
N LEU A 362 -0.99 60.24 -28.41
CA LEU A 362 -1.14 61.66 -28.09
C LEU A 362 0.24 62.24 -27.73
N LEU A 363 0.55 63.37 -28.38
CA LEU A 363 1.78 64.15 -28.33
C LEU A 363 2.02 64.85 -26.96
N PRO A 364 3.24 65.34 -26.68
CA PRO A 364 3.67 65.73 -25.34
C PRO A 364 3.33 67.17 -24.99
N ALA A 365 2.99 67.42 -23.72
CA ALA A 365 2.99 68.75 -23.11
C ALA A 365 3.93 68.75 -21.89
N GLN A 366 4.99 69.55 -22.00
CA GLN A 366 5.89 69.92 -20.90
C GLN A 366 5.23 70.98 -20.00
N VAL A 367 5.21 70.75 -18.68
CA VAL A 367 5.30 71.75 -17.57
C VAL A 367 5.67 70.90 -16.33
N GLY A 368 6.75 71.05 -15.55
CA GLY A 368 7.44 72.24 -15.08
C GLY A 368 6.98 72.57 -13.65
N GLY A 369 7.61 72.04 -12.60
CA GLY A 369 7.29 72.49 -11.23
C GLY A 369 7.88 71.64 -10.10
N ARG A 370 8.64 72.28 -9.22
CA ARG A 370 9.41 71.74 -8.08
C ARG A 370 8.61 71.78 -6.76
N VAL A 371 9.15 71.05 -5.75
CA VAL A 371 9.38 71.44 -4.32
C VAL A 371 8.66 70.63 -3.22
N ALA A 372 9.50 69.91 -2.44
CA ALA A 372 9.57 69.65 -0.98
C ALA A 372 8.37 69.13 -0.15
N GLY A 373 8.69 68.24 0.81
CA GLY A 373 7.90 68.04 2.03
C GLY A 373 8.23 66.73 2.78
N GLU A 374 8.55 66.83 4.07
CA GLU A 374 9.17 65.82 4.94
C GLU A 374 8.25 64.70 5.53
N ARG A 375 8.92 63.61 5.93
CA ARG A 375 8.76 62.76 7.15
C ARG A 375 7.36 62.30 7.60
N ARG A 376 7.20 60.97 7.72
CA ARG A 376 7.04 60.30 9.04
C ARG A 376 7.13 58.76 8.95
N GLN A 377 8.01 58.20 9.79
CA GLN A 377 8.08 56.80 10.18
C GLN A 377 6.82 56.35 10.93
N ARG A 378 6.43 55.08 10.79
CA ARG A 378 5.80 54.31 11.87
C ARG A 378 6.17 52.82 11.81
N GLN A 379 6.50 52.34 13.01
CA GLN A 379 7.07 51.08 13.48
C GLN A 379 6.32 49.78 13.10
N ARG A 380 7.09 48.67 13.20
CA ARG A 380 6.66 47.26 13.27
C ARG A 380 5.64 46.98 14.40
N PRO A 381 5.03 45.79 14.42
CA PRO A 381 5.56 44.78 15.35
C PRO A 381 5.70 43.36 14.76
N ASP A 382 6.68 42.64 15.33
CA ASP A 382 6.92 41.20 15.23
C ASP A 382 5.74 40.38 15.80
N LEU A 383 5.69 39.09 15.45
CA LEU A 383 5.47 37.99 16.41
C LEU A 383 5.71 36.61 15.74
N ASP A 384 6.67 35.90 16.31
CA ASP A 384 6.97 34.47 16.19
C ASP A 384 5.74 33.56 16.32
N CYS A 385 5.80 32.37 15.71
CA CYS A 385 5.50 31.13 16.45
C CYS A 385 6.03 29.88 15.73
N THR A 386 7.18 29.41 16.22
CA THR A 386 7.50 28.07 16.73
C THR A 386 7.12 26.80 15.96
N LEU A 387 8.18 26.06 15.63
CA LEU A 387 8.30 24.61 15.57
C LEU A 387 7.60 23.88 16.72
N LEU A 388 6.93 22.78 16.38
CA LEU A 388 7.01 21.51 17.09
C LEU A 388 7.00 20.39 16.05
#